data_AF-A0A3P6RDI1-F1
#
_entry.id   AF-A0A3P6RDI1-F1
#
_cell.length_a   1.000
_cell.length_b   1.000
_cell.length_c   1.000
_cell.angle_alpha   90.00
_cell.angle_beta   90.00
_cell.angle_gamma   90.00
#
_symmetry.space_group_name_H-M   'P 1'
#
loop_
_entity.id
_entity.type
_entity.pdbx_description
1 polymer ?
#
loop_
_entity_poly.entity_id
_entity_poly.type
_entity_poly.pdbx_seq_one_letter_code
_entity_poly.pdbx_strand_id
1 'polypeptide(L)'
;MVSSIRTPTIEERESGANRVEVYNCTCGKEVRYPRYNDPAKLLETRKGRCGEFANCFALMAAAMDFDVRFIYDITDHVWIELWIPEYDNWVHCDPCENVIDKPLLYEKGWGKKLSYVIAFGTDHVYDVTWRYTVDHKKTLKLRNKVREAVLSNFLMKLNSRMGSNATQDRIKELRRRRVRELVEFLVIGKRKTDGENYGGRTSGDVAWRAARSELGCCVKEDNLIRLSEEELKNKKFSLEYNCARDLYTRGCGDIKGWSTYANFSGQIQRKEENDWKMAYICRKEGETEAEVG
;
A
#
# COMPACT_ATOMS: atom_id res chain seq x y z
N MET A 1 -4.03 20.59 10.67
CA MET A 1 -5.32 19.86 10.59
C MET A 1 -6.31 20.67 9.77
N VAL A 2 -7.22 20.00 9.04
CA VAL A 2 -8.30 20.68 8.31
C VAL A 2 -9.16 21.45 9.31
N SER A 3 -9.34 22.75 9.08
CA SER A 3 -10.15 23.62 9.93
C SER A 3 -11.63 23.57 9.56
N SER A 4 -11.95 23.46 8.27
CA SER A 4 -13.33 23.26 7.79
C SER A 4 -13.37 22.72 6.35
N ILE A 5 -14.54 22.22 5.93
CA ILE A 5 -14.82 21.91 4.51
C ILE A 5 -15.73 23.02 3.97
N ARG A 6 -15.39 23.56 2.80
CA ARG A 6 -16.17 24.60 2.11
C ARG A 6 -16.55 24.21 0.70
N THR A 7 -17.55 24.90 0.17
CA THR A 7 -17.97 24.82 -1.23
C THR A 7 -16.86 25.37 -2.14
N PRO A 8 -16.61 24.72 -3.30
CA PRO A 8 -15.73 25.27 -4.33
C PRO A 8 -16.20 26.65 -4.82
N THR A 9 -15.25 27.50 -5.19
CA THR A 9 -15.54 28.68 -6.03
C THR A 9 -15.94 28.24 -7.44
N ILE A 10 -16.43 29.17 -8.26
CA ILE A 10 -16.80 28.88 -9.65
C ILE A 10 -15.60 28.31 -10.41
N GLU A 11 -14.45 28.99 -10.36
CA GLU A 11 -13.20 28.57 -11.02
C GLU A 11 -12.71 27.20 -10.52
N GLU A 12 -12.78 26.95 -9.21
CA GLU A 12 -12.39 25.65 -8.64
C GLU A 12 -13.30 24.53 -9.14
N ARG A 13 -14.60 24.81 -9.26
CA ARG A 13 -15.59 23.86 -9.75
C ARG A 13 -15.43 23.57 -11.24
N GLU A 14 -15.13 24.60 -12.04
CA GLU A 14 -14.81 24.47 -13.47
C GLU A 14 -13.58 23.58 -13.68
N SER A 15 -12.60 23.64 -12.76
CA SER A 15 -11.44 22.74 -12.73
C SER A 15 -11.72 21.37 -12.08
N GLY A 16 -13.00 20.99 -11.90
CA GLY A 16 -13.40 19.68 -11.39
C GLY A 16 -13.24 19.47 -9.88
N ALA A 17 -13.12 20.53 -9.07
CA ALA A 17 -13.15 20.39 -7.62
C ALA A 17 -14.58 20.16 -7.11
N ASN A 18 -14.76 19.08 -6.34
CA ASN A 18 -16.05 18.77 -5.70
C ASN A 18 -16.11 19.21 -4.23
N ARG A 19 -14.96 19.39 -3.60
CA ARG A 19 -14.85 19.85 -2.20
C ARG A 19 -13.57 20.66 -2.01
N VAL A 20 -13.58 21.54 -1.02
CA VAL A 20 -12.40 22.33 -0.63
C VAL A 20 -12.16 22.15 0.85
N GLU A 21 -10.95 21.70 1.19
CA GLU A 21 -10.47 21.69 2.57
C GLU A 21 -9.87 23.06 2.87
N VAL A 22 -10.21 23.65 4.01
CA VAL A 22 -9.67 24.93 4.45
C VAL A 22 -8.81 24.71 5.68
N TYR A 23 -7.61 25.27 5.66
CA TYR A 23 -6.63 25.20 6.72
C TYR A 23 -6.32 26.58 7.24
N ASN A 24 -6.31 26.75 8.56
CA ASN A 24 -5.91 28.00 9.19
C ASN A 24 -4.42 27.97 9.51
N CYS A 25 -3.69 28.94 8.97
CA CYS A 25 -2.30 29.15 9.33
C CYS A 25 -2.22 29.84 10.70
N THR A 26 -1.13 29.61 11.43
CA THR A 26 -0.85 30.29 12.71
C THR A 26 -0.75 31.81 12.57
N CYS A 27 -0.49 32.32 11.37
CA CYS A 27 -0.51 33.75 11.07
C CYS A 27 -1.93 34.32 10.80
N GLY A 28 -2.99 33.52 10.95
CA GLY A 28 -4.39 33.93 10.78
C GLY A 28 -4.90 33.89 9.33
N LYS A 29 -4.06 33.54 8.35
CA LYS A 29 -4.48 33.37 6.95
C LYS A 29 -5.15 32.01 6.72
N GLU A 30 -6.25 32.01 5.96
CA GLU A 30 -6.88 30.79 5.46
C GLU A 30 -6.15 30.30 4.19
N VAL A 31 -5.90 29.00 4.13
CA VAL A 31 -5.35 28.31 2.95
C VAL A 31 -6.41 27.34 2.44
N ARG A 32 -6.83 27.53 1.19
CA ARG A 32 -7.76 26.63 0.50
C ARG A 32 -6.99 25.50 -0.17
N TYR A 33 -7.55 24.30 -0.07
CA TYR A 33 -7.04 23.09 -0.71
C TYR A 33 -8.19 22.39 -1.46
N PRO A 34 -8.48 22.81 -2.70
CA PRO A 34 -9.49 22.17 -3.53
C PRO A 34 -9.07 20.76 -3.94
N ARG A 35 -10.00 19.81 -3.88
CA ARG A 35 -9.79 18.42 -4.31
C ARG A 35 -10.23 18.26 -5.76
N TYR A 36 -9.31 18.53 -6.68
CA TYR A 36 -9.54 18.51 -8.13
C TYR A 36 -9.62 17.08 -8.69
N ASN A 37 -10.55 16.84 -9.61
CA ASN A 37 -10.63 15.59 -10.38
C ASN A 37 -10.24 15.76 -11.85
N ASP A 38 -10.02 16.99 -12.32
CA ASP A 38 -9.48 17.23 -13.66
C ASP A 38 -7.97 16.96 -13.67
N PRO A 39 -7.48 15.92 -14.36
CA PRO A 39 -6.07 15.59 -14.39
C PRO A 39 -5.21 16.67 -15.08
N ALA A 40 -5.77 17.48 -15.98
CA ALA A 40 -5.05 18.61 -16.57
C ALA A 40 -4.72 19.67 -15.50
N LYS A 41 -5.66 19.97 -14.59
CA LYS A 41 -5.40 20.85 -13.45
C LYS A 41 -4.36 20.28 -12.48
N LEU A 42 -4.27 18.95 -12.38
CA LEU A 42 -3.29 18.29 -11.51
C LEU A 42 -1.85 18.45 -12.03
N LEU A 43 -1.64 18.59 -13.34
CA LEU A 43 -0.33 18.91 -13.93
C LEU A 43 0.18 20.30 -13.54
N GLU A 44 -0.75 21.25 -13.32
CA GLU A 44 -0.45 22.60 -12.85
C GLU A 44 -0.20 22.62 -11.34
N THR A 45 -1.13 22.03 -10.57
CA THR A 45 -1.11 22.12 -9.10
C THR A 45 -0.02 21.27 -8.46
N ARG A 46 0.37 20.14 -9.09
CA ARG A 46 1.47 19.24 -8.69
C ARG A 46 1.46 18.84 -7.22
N LYS A 47 0.28 18.74 -6.63
CA LYS A 47 0.06 18.40 -5.23
C LYS A 47 -1.27 17.69 -5.07
N GLY A 48 -1.38 16.85 -4.05
CA GLY A 48 -2.49 15.91 -3.98
C GLY A 48 -2.36 14.91 -2.85
N ARG A 49 -3.36 14.04 -2.74
CA ARG A 49 -3.26 12.76 -2.03
C ARG A 49 -3.35 11.63 -3.05
N CYS A 50 -3.60 10.40 -2.60
CA CYS A 50 -3.60 9.24 -3.49
C CYS A 50 -4.54 9.37 -4.70
N GLY A 51 -5.71 9.97 -4.51
CA GLY A 51 -6.65 10.27 -5.59
C GLY A 51 -6.03 11.09 -6.73
N GLU A 52 -5.48 12.25 -6.39
CA GLU A 52 -4.86 13.15 -7.36
C GLU A 52 -3.60 12.55 -7.99
N PHE A 53 -2.76 11.88 -7.20
CA PHE A 53 -1.54 11.24 -7.70
C PHE A 53 -1.86 10.12 -8.70
N ALA A 54 -2.79 9.22 -8.36
CA ALA A 54 -3.21 8.15 -9.26
C ALA A 54 -3.87 8.70 -10.54
N ASN A 55 -4.71 9.72 -10.42
CA ASN A 55 -5.41 10.34 -11.56
C ASN A 55 -4.42 11.02 -12.53
N CYS A 56 -3.52 11.85 -11.99
CA CYS A 56 -2.49 12.53 -12.79
C CYS A 56 -1.53 11.52 -13.45
N PHE A 57 -1.10 10.49 -12.71
CA PHE A 57 -0.22 9.46 -13.26
C PHE A 57 -0.91 8.61 -14.34
N ALA A 58 -2.20 8.30 -14.18
CA ALA A 58 -2.99 7.62 -15.21
C ALA A 58 -3.02 8.43 -16.52
N LEU A 59 -3.22 9.75 -16.44
CA LEU A 59 -3.16 10.64 -17.61
C LEU A 59 -1.78 10.58 -18.28
N MET A 60 -0.70 10.70 -17.52
CA MET A 60 0.66 10.67 -18.07
C MET A 60 0.98 9.33 -18.73
N ALA A 61 0.61 8.20 -18.11
CA ALA A 61 0.83 6.89 -18.68
C ALA A 61 -0.01 6.67 -19.96
N ALA A 62 -1.27 7.09 -19.97
CA ALA A 62 -2.11 7.01 -21.17
C ALA A 62 -1.55 7.89 -22.31
N ALA A 63 -1.00 9.07 -22.00
CA ALA A 63 -0.35 9.94 -22.98
C ALA A 63 0.94 9.33 -23.57
N MET A 64 1.54 8.36 -22.87
CA MET A 64 2.68 7.56 -23.35
C MET A 64 2.25 6.27 -24.05
N ASP A 65 0.96 6.14 -24.39
CA ASP A 65 0.37 4.99 -25.10
C ASP A 65 0.37 3.67 -24.31
N PHE A 66 0.45 3.75 -22.98
CA PHE A 66 0.19 2.57 -22.14
C PHE A 66 -1.31 2.26 -22.09
N ASP A 67 -1.63 0.97 -22.09
CA ASP A 67 -2.93 0.47 -21.66
C ASP A 67 -3.00 0.62 -20.12
N VAL A 68 -3.88 1.53 -19.65
CA VAL A 68 -3.99 1.90 -18.23
C VAL A 68 -5.31 1.40 -17.61
N ARG A 69 -5.25 0.95 -16.37
CA ARG A 69 -6.41 0.80 -15.49
C ARG A 69 -6.29 1.71 -14.28
N PHE A 70 -7.35 2.41 -13.94
CA PHE A 70 -7.50 3.06 -12.65
C PHE A 70 -8.05 2.05 -11.64
N ILE A 71 -7.37 1.86 -10.51
CA ILE A 71 -7.73 0.85 -9.52
C ILE A 71 -8.39 1.52 -8.31
N TYR A 72 -9.57 1.01 -7.95
CA TYR A 72 -10.33 1.47 -6.80
C TYR A 72 -10.44 0.37 -5.75
N ASP A 73 -9.79 0.57 -4.62
CA ASP A 73 -10.01 -0.19 -3.39
C ASP A 73 -11.04 0.53 -2.53
N ILE A 74 -12.12 -0.19 -2.20
CA ILE A 74 -13.23 0.39 -1.44
C ILE A 74 -12.85 0.79 0.00
N THR A 75 -11.65 0.42 0.46
CA THR A 75 -11.08 0.82 1.75
C THR A 75 -10.25 2.11 1.68
N ASP A 76 -10.70 3.04 0.82
CA ASP A 76 -10.19 4.41 0.70
C ASP A 76 -8.73 4.49 0.22
N HIS A 77 -8.42 3.75 -0.85
CA HIS A 77 -7.15 3.92 -1.56
C HIS A 77 -7.32 3.66 -3.06
N VAL A 78 -6.48 4.29 -3.86
CA VAL A 78 -6.48 4.18 -5.32
C VAL A 78 -5.06 4.19 -5.84
N TRP A 79 -4.86 3.51 -6.95
CA TRP A 79 -3.58 3.40 -7.67
C TRP A 79 -3.89 3.04 -9.12
N ILE A 80 -2.89 2.64 -9.91
CA ILE A 80 -3.11 2.24 -11.30
C ILE A 80 -2.47 0.88 -11.62
N GLU A 81 -2.92 0.24 -12.70
CA GLU A 81 -2.20 -0.85 -13.36
C GLU A 81 -1.83 -0.44 -14.78
N LEU A 82 -0.65 -0.85 -15.24
CA LEU A 82 -0.18 -0.71 -16.61
C LEU A 82 -0.04 -2.08 -17.25
N TRP A 83 -0.56 -2.24 -18.46
CA TRP A 83 -0.27 -3.45 -19.23
C TRP A 83 1.12 -3.35 -19.85
N ILE A 84 1.99 -4.32 -19.53
CA ILE A 84 3.34 -4.40 -20.08
C ILE A 84 3.40 -5.59 -21.05
N PRO A 85 3.48 -5.37 -22.37
CA PRO A 85 3.48 -6.43 -23.38
C PRO A 85 4.58 -7.48 -23.17
N GLU A 86 5.77 -7.06 -22.76
CA GLU A 86 6.94 -7.91 -22.55
C GLU A 86 6.74 -8.92 -21.42
N TYR A 87 5.99 -8.53 -20.37
CA TYR A 87 5.60 -9.43 -19.28
C TYR A 87 4.27 -10.12 -19.54
N ASP A 88 3.58 -9.71 -20.62
CA ASP A 88 2.23 -10.13 -20.96
C ASP A 88 1.31 -10.07 -19.72
N ASN A 89 1.41 -9.00 -18.93
CA ASN A 89 0.67 -8.89 -17.68
C ASN A 89 0.33 -7.43 -17.31
N TRP A 90 -0.66 -7.30 -16.44
CA TRP A 90 -0.94 -6.05 -15.74
C TRP A 90 0.01 -5.90 -14.56
N VAL A 91 0.78 -4.81 -14.56
CA VAL A 91 1.74 -4.46 -13.53
C VAL A 91 1.14 -3.39 -12.64
N HIS A 92 1.14 -3.66 -11.33
CA HIS A 92 0.70 -2.71 -10.31
C HIS A 92 1.66 -1.51 -10.23
N CYS A 93 1.13 -0.29 -10.20
CA CYS A 93 1.90 0.93 -9.96
C CYS A 93 1.17 1.85 -8.96
N ASP A 94 1.83 2.16 -7.85
CA ASP A 94 1.35 3.15 -6.87
C ASP A 94 2.27 4.39 -6.88
N PRO A 95 1.86 5.47 -7.56
CA PRO A 95 2.69 6.68 -7.67
C PRO A 95 2.80 7.44 -6.34
N CYS A 96 1.92 7.18 -5.37
CA CYS A 96 1.96 7.85 -4.07
C CYS A 96 3.09 7.29 -3.19
N GLU A 97 3.42 6.02 -3.41
CA GLU A 97 4.42 5.28 -2.67
C GLU A 97 5.70 5.07 -3.46
N ASN A 98 5.72 5.47 -4.74
CA ASN A 98 6.82 5.20 -5.68
C ASN A 98 7.12 3.68 -5.77
N VAL A 99 6.06 2.86 -5.86
CA VAL A 99 6.15 1.40 -5.88
C VAL A 99 5.60 0.85 -7.19
N ILE A 100 6.36 -0.06 -7.80
CA ILE A 100 5.98 -0.81 -8.99
C ILE A 100 6.05 -2.31 -8.66
N ASP A 101 5.08 -3.06 -9.16
CA ASP A 101 4.98 -4.52 -9.11
C ASP A 101 5.03 -5.16 -7.71
N LYS A 102 4.44 -4.49 -6.71
CA LYS A 102 4.27 -5.02 -5.35
C LYS A 102 2.80 -5.02 -4.92
N PRO A 103 1.94 -5.84 -5.55
CA PRO A 103 0.51 -5.82 -5.26
C PRO A 103 0.16 -6.23 -3.82
N LEU A 104 1.02 -6.96 -3.12
CA LEU A 104 0.77 -7.32 -1.72
C LEU A 104 1.14 -6.20 -0.72
N LEU A 105 1.60 -5.04 -1.19
CA LEU A 105 1.92 -3.86 -0.36
C LEU A 105 0.79 -3.53 0.62
N TYR A 106 -0.45 -3.59 0.17
CA TYR A 106 -1.59 -3.15 0.96
C TYR A 106 -2.00 -4.16 2.04
N GLU A 107 -2.16 -5.44 1.69
CA GLU A 107 -2.57 -6.46 2.67
C GLU A 107 -1.40 -6.84 3.59
N LYS A 108 -0.21 -7.08 3.04
CA LYS A 108 0.96 -7.55 3.79
C LYS A 108 1.77 -6.41 4.39
N GLY A 109 1.99 -5.34 3.63
CA GLY A 109 2.71 -4.18 4.13
C GLY A 109 1.85 -3.42 5.13
N TRP A 110 0.76 -2.82 4.67
CA TRP A 110 -0.06 -1.92 5.50
C TRP A 110 -1.06 -2.63 6.41
N GLY A 111 -1.21 -3.96 6.28
CA GLY A 111 -2.17 -4.72 7.07
C GLY A 111 -3.64 -4.47 6.70
N LYS A 112 -3.90 -3.91 5.50
CA LYS A 112 -5.27 -3.60 5.08
C LYS A 112 -6.12 -4.86 5.00
N LYS A 113 -7.34 -4.77 5.50
CA LYS A 113 -8.38 -5.80 5.34
C LYS A 113 -9.14 -5.56 4.04
N LEU A 114 -8.52 -5.90 2.92
CA LEU A 114 -9.12 -5.72 1.59
C LEU A 114 -10.36 -6.60 1.40
N SER A 115 -11.30 -6.09 0.59
CA SER A 115 -12.55 -6.81 0.25
C SER A 115 -12.88 -6.71 -1.23
N TYR A 116 -13.00 -5.49 -1.77
CA TYR A 116 -13.26 -5.27 -3.19
C TYR A 116 -12.24 -4.29 -3.75
N VAL A 117 -11.51 -4.74 -4.77
CA VAL A 117 -10.58 -3.93 -5.57
C VAL A 117 -10.99 -4.07 -7.03
N ILE A 118 -11.47 -2.97 -7.61
CA ILE A 118 -12.05 -2.94 -8.95
C ILE A 118 -11.16 -2.11 -9.87
N ALA A 119 -10.80 -2.71 -11.00
CA ALA A 119 -10.05 -2.06 -12.06
C ALA A 119 -10.99 -1.46 -13.10
N PHE A 120 -10.73 -0.22 -13.49
CA PHE A 120 -11.43 0.50 -14.55
C PHE A 120 -10.45 0.81 -15.68
N GLY A 121 -10.55 0.07 -16.78
CA GLY A 121 -9.89 0.38 -18.04
C GLY A 121 -10.82 1.16 -18.98
N THR A 122 -10.30 1.55 -20.13
CA THR A 122 -11.06 2.26 -21.18
C THR A 122 -12.18 1.42 -21.77
N ASP A 123 -11.95 0.12 -21.95
CA ASP A 123 -12.85 -0.82 -22.64
C ASP A 123 -13.31 -2.00 -21.75
N HIS A 124 -12.96 -1.98 -20.46
CA HIS A 124 -13.34 -3.02 -19.51
C HIS A 124 -13.34 -2.55 -18.05
N VAL A 125 -14.09 -3.26 -17.22
CA VAL A 125 -14.09 -3.16 -15.76
C VAL A 125 -14.03 -4.56 -15.17
N TYR A 126 -13.04 -4.81 -14.31
CA TYR A 126 -12.84 -6.13 -13.72
C TYR A 126 -12.61 -6.09 -12.22
N ASP A 127 -13.07 -7.14 -11.54
CA ASP A 127 -12.63 -7.43 -10.19
C ASP A 127 -11.21 -8.02 -10.24
N VAL A 128 -10.27 -7.31 -9.60
CA VAL A 128 -8.85 -7.63 -9.51
C VAL A 128 -8.41 -7.87 -8.05
N THR A 129 -9.37 -8.01 -7.12
CA THR A 129 -9.12 -8.21 -5.69
C THR A 129 -8.07 -9.28 -5.40
N TRP A 130 -8.12 -10.38 -6.14
CA TRP A 130 -7.27 -11.57 -5.96
C TRP A 130 -5.78 -11.36 -6.30
N ARG A 131 -5.45 -10.27 -7.01
CA ARG A 131 -4.05 -9.83 -7.19
C ARG A 131 -3.46 -9.29 -5.89
N TYR A 132 -4.29 -8.59 -5.14
CA TYR A 132 -3.90 -7.78 -3.97
C TYR A 132 -4.08 -8.52 -2.64
N THR A 133 -4.52 -9.79 -2.67
CA THR A 133 -4.75 -10.59 -1.47
C THR A 133 -4.04 -11.94 -1.51
N VAL A 134 -3.66 -12.41 -0.32
CA VAL A 134 -2.93 -13.66 -0.11
C VAL A 134 -3.87 -14.80 0.24
N ASP A 135 -4.91 -14.54 1.05
CA ASP A 135 -5.84 -15.55 1.54
C ASP A 135 -7.25 -15.30 1.00
N HIS A 136 -7.57 -15.94 -0.13
CA HIS A 136 -8.86 -15.77 -0.80
C HIS A 136 -10.04 -16.15 0.11
N LYS A 137 -9.90 -17.17 0.96
CA LYS A 137 -10.96 -17.59 1.88
C LYS A 137 -11.22 -16.54 2.94
N LYS A 138 -10.17 -15.89 3.46
CA LYS A 138 -10.29 -14.77 4.39
C LYS A 138 -10.92 -13.56 3.69
N THR A 139 -10.46 -13.20 2.50
CA THR A 139 -10.99 -12.08 1.72
C THR A 139 -12.47 -12.26 1.41
N LEU A 140 -12.90 -13.47 1.01
CA LEU A 140 -14.31 -13.79 0.75
C LEU A 140 -15.22 -13.52 1.94
N LYS A 141 -14.75 -13.73 3.18
CA LYS A 141 -15.54 -13.41 4.39
C LYS A 141 -15.75 -11.90 4.59
N LEU A 142 -14.87 -11.07 4.04
CA LEU A 142 -14.98 -9.60 4.09
C LEU A 142 -15.86 -9.04 2.98
N ARG A 143 -16.21 -9.86 1.97
CA ARG A 143 -16.99 -9.46 0.79
C ARG A 143 -18.49 -9.64 1.03
N ASN A 144 -19.04 -8.75 1.84
CA ASN A 144 -20.44 -8.80 2.29
C ASN A 144 -21.37 -7.73 1.67
N LYS A 145 -20.85 -6.84 0.81
CA LYS A 145 -21.64 -5.73 0.21
C LYS A 145 -22.51 -6.18 -0.95
N VAL A 146 -22.12 -7.24 -1.65
CA VAL A 146 -22.82 -7.79 -2.81
C VAL A 146 -22.53 -9.28 -2.93
N ARG A 147 -23.53 -10.07 -3.35
CA ARG A 147 -23.34 -11.50 -3.65
C ARG A 147 -22.39 -11.66 -4.85
N GLU A 148 -21.42 -12.58 -4.75
CA GLU A 148 -20.41 -12.80 -5.80
C GLU A 148 -21.02 -13.05 -7.19
N ALA A 149 -22.06 -13.89 -7.26
CA ALA A 149 -22.75 -14.15 -8.53
C ALA A 149 -23.41 -12.89 -9.13
N VAL A 150 -23.92 -11.98 -8.30
CA VAL A 150 -24.53 -10.73 -8.75
C VAL A 150 -23.46 -9.79 -9.28
N LEU A 151 -22.36 -9.63 -8.55
CA LEU A 151 -21.22 -8.80 -8.99
C LEU A 151 -20.63 -9.32 -10.30
N SER A 152 -20.38 -10.63 -10.38
CA SER A 152 -19.84 -11.27 -11.58
C SER A 152 -20.75 -11.06 -12.80
N ASN A 153 -22.06 -11.29 -12.66
CA ASN A 153 -23.02 -11.07 -13.74
C ASN A 153 -23.13 -9.58 -14.14
N PHE A 154 -23.08 -8.67 -13.15
CA PHE A 154 -23.07 -7.23 -13.41
C PHE A 154 -21.85 -6.82 -14.24
N LEU A 155 -20.65 -7.23 -13.82
CA LEU A 155 -19.40 -6.92 -14.53
C LEU A 155 -19.40 -7.54 -15.94
N MET A 156 -19.89 -8.77 -16.10
CA MET A 156 -20.02 -9.41 -17.42
C MET A 156 -20.92 -8.57 -18.35
N LYS A 157 -22.10 -8.16 -17.89
CA LYS A 157 -23.03 -7.33 -18.68
C LYS A 157 -22.49 -5.92 -18.93
N LEU A 158 -21.73 -5.35 -17.99
CA LEU A 158 -21.08 -4.06 -18.17
C LEU A 158 -20.01 -4.14 -19.26
N ASN A 159 -19.11 -5.13 -19.19
CA ASN A 159 -18.08 -5.35 -20.19
C ASN A 159 -18.65 -5.65 -21.58
N SER A 160 -19.76 -6.41 -21.66
CA SER A 160 -20.43 -6.64 -22.95
C SER A 160 -20.95 -5.36 -23.59
N ARG A 161 -21.34 -4.36 -22.80
CA ARG A 161 -21.79 -3.05 -23.31
C ARG A 161 -20.61 -2.16 -23.68
N MET A 162 -19.56 -2.14 -22.87
CA MET A 162 -18.35 -1.36 -23.15
C MET A 162 -17.64 -1.85 -24.42
N GLY A 163 -17.66 -3.15 -24.68
CA GLY A 163 -17.05 -3.76 -25.86
C GLY A 163 -17.88 -3.70 -27.14
N SER A 164 -19.06 -3.04 -27.17
CA SER A 164 -19.97 -3.11 -28.33
C SER A 164 -19.37 -2.50 -29.61
N ASN A 165 -18.48 -1.52 -29.47
CA ASN A 165 -17.82 -0.83 -30.58
C ASN A 165 -16.36 -1.27 -30.76
N ALA A 166 -15.90 -2.29 -30.02
CA ALA A 166 -14.53 -2.75 -30.09
C ALA A 166 -14.29 -3.57 -31.37
N THR A 167 -13.08 -3.48 -31.93
CA THR A 167 -12.66 -4.32 -33.05
C THR A 167 -12.57 -5.79 -32.62
N GLN A 168 -12.73 -6.71 -33.58
CA GLN A 168 -12.59 -8.15 -33.29
C GLN A 168 -11.22 -8.51 -32.72
N ASP A 169 -10.16 -7.85 -33.20
CA ASP A 169 -8.81 -8.05 -32.69
C ASP A 169 -8.66 -7.60 -31.23
N ARG A 170 -9.21 -6.43 -30.87
CA ARG A 170 -9.19 -5.96 -29.49
C ARG A 170 -10.01 -6.87 -28.57
N ILE A 171 -11.17 -7.35 -29.02
CA ILE A 171 -11.98 -8.31 -28.26
C ILE A 171 -11.19 -9.61 -28.01
N LYS A 172 -10.52 -10.13 -29.04
CA LYS A 172 -9.70 -11.34 -28.93
C LYS A 172 -8.52 -11.13 -27.97
N GLU A 173 -7.86 -9.98 -28.06
CA GLU A 173 -6.80 -9.59 -27.16
C GLU A 173 -7.28 -9.50 -25.71
N LEU A 174 -8.33 -8.73 -25.41
CA LEU A 174 -8.87 -8.58 -24.06
C LEU A 174 -9.28 -9.91 -23.44
N ARG A 175 -9.88 -10.81 -24.23
CA ARG A 175 -10.20 -12.18 -23.79
C ARG A 175 -8.94 -12.95 -23.40
N ARG A 176 -7.89 -12.90 -24.22
CA ARG A 176 -6.60 -13.56 -23.94
C ARG A 176 -5.97 -13.01 -22.65
N ARG A 177 -5.90 -11.68 -22.51
CA ARG A 177 -5.36 -11.01 -21.32
C ARG A 177 -6.17 -11.38 -20.07
N ARG A 178 -7.51 -11.42 -20.17
CA ARG A 178 -8.38 -11.80 -19.05
C ARG A 178 -8.22 -13.25 -18.63
N VAL A 179 -8.07 -14.20 -19.57
CA VAL A 179 -7.81 -15.60 -19.24
C VAL A 179 -6.49 -15.72 -18.47
N ARG A 180 -5.43 -15.05 -18.93
CA ARG A 180 -4.13 -15.04 -18.25
C ARG A 180 -4.23 -14.50 -16.81
N GLU A 181 -4.92 -13.38 -16.64
CA GLU A 181 -5.19 -12.79 -15.33
C GLU A 181 -6.00 -13.71 -14.41
N LEU A 182 -7.03 -14.39 -14.94
CA LEU A 182 -7.80 -15.36 -14.15
C LEU A 182 -6.93 -16.54 -13.71
N VAL A 183 -6.02 -17.02 -14.56
CA VAL A 183 -5.06 -18.08 -14.20
C VAL A 183 -4.14 -17.61 -13.07
N GLU A 184 -3.67 -16.36 -13.09
CA GLU A 184 -2.91 -15.75 -11.99
C GLU A 184 -3.71 -15.79 -10.66
N PHE A 185 -5.02 -15.60 -10.74
CA PHE A 185 -5.91 -15.60 -9.58
C PHE A 185 -6.31 -17.00 -9.12
N LEU A 186 -6.00 -18.06 -9.88
CA LEU A 186 -6.29 -19.44 -9.46
C LEU A 186 -5.23 -19.92 -8.48
N VAL A 187 -5.33 -19.44 -7.24
CA VAL A 187 -4.49 -19.86 -6.12
C VAL A 187 -5.25 -20.88 -5.25
N ILE A 188 -4.68 -22.08 -5.12
CA ILE A 188 -5.17 -23.08 -4.15
C ILE A 188 -4.50 -22.81 -2.80
N GLY A 189 -5.28 -22.40 -1.81
CA GLY A 189 -4.76 -22.08 -0.48
C GLY A 189 -4.32 -20.61 -0.37
N LYS A 190 -3.16 -20.37 0.25
CA LYS A 190 -2.58 -19.03 0.37
C LYS A 190 -1.55 -18.80 -0.72
N ARG A 191 -1.52 -17.60 -1.30
CA ARG A 191 -0.47 -17.21 -2.25
C ARG A 191 0.89 -17.36 -1.57
N LYS A 192 1.84 -18.03 -2.24
CA LYS A 192 3.21 -18.11 -1.74
C LYS A 192 3.77 -16.69 -1.68
N THR A 193 4.27 -16.31 -0.51
CA THR A 193 5.00 -15.07 -0.33
C THR A 193 6.48 -15.38 -0.39
N ASP A 194 7.22 -14.56 -1.10
CA ASP A 194 8.69 -14.51 -1.18
C ASP A 194 9.38 -14.16 0.14
N GLY A 195 8.62 -13.80 1.18
CA GLY A 195 9.17 -13.31 2.44
C GLY A 195 9.69 -11.87 2.31
N GLU A 196 9.36 -11.17 1.22
CA GLU A 196 9.69 -9.77 1.07
C GLU A 196 9.03 -8.94 2.18
N ASN A 197 9.80 -7.98 2.68
CA ASN A 197 9.27 -6.95 3.55
C ASN A 197 8.62 -5.85 2.69
N TYR A 198 7.29 -5.83 2.69
CA TYR A 198 6.50 -4.83 1.96
C TYR A 198 6.50 -3.45 2.63
N GLY A 199 6.94 -3.35 3.89
CA GLY A 199 6.99 -2.09 4.63
C GLY A 199 5.61 -1.49 4.96
N GLY A 200 5.64 -0.38 5.69
CA GLY A 200 4.45 0.43 5.95
C GLY A 200 4.20 1.47 4.88
N ARG A 201 3.02 2.09 4.93
CA ARG A 201 2.69 3.26 4.13
C ARG A 201 3.69 4.37 4.42
N THR A 202 4.18 5.00 3.36
CA THR A 202 5.11 6.12 3.44
C THR A 202 4.41 7.46 3.22
N SER A 203 3.33 7.49 2.43
CA SER A 203 2.55 8.72 2.19
C SER A 203 1.61 9.09 3.35
N GLY A 204 1.51 10.40 3.62
CA GLY A 204 0.61 10.97 4.63
C GLY A 204 1.21 11.12 6.04
N ASP A 205 0.55 11.92 6.86
CA ASP A 205 1.00 12.26 8.22
C ASP A 205 1.18 11.00 9.09
N VAL A 206 2.21 10.99 9.94
CA VAL A 206 2.54 9.85 10.81
C VAL A 206 1.37 9.46 11.71
N ALA A 207 0.74 10.44 12.37
CA ALA A 207 -0.41 10.20 13.23
C ALA A 207 -1.60 9.59 12.47
N TRP A 208 -1.83 10.02 11.23
CA TRP A 208 -2.88 9.49 10.37
C TRP A 208 -2.62 8.04 9.95
N ARG A 209 -1.37 7.72 9.58
CA ARG A 209 -0.94 6.34 9.27
C ARG A 209 -1.04 5.43 10.48
N ALA A 210 -0.62 5.91 11.66
CA ALA A 210 -0.68 5.18 12.93
C ALA A 210 -2.13 4.85 13.32
N ALA A 211 -3.04 5.82 13.22
CA ALA A 211 -4.46 5.63 13.52
C ALA A 211 -5.13 4.57 12.64
N ARG A 212 -4.57 4.30 11.45
CA ARG A 212 -5.06 3.30 10.50
C ARG A 212 -4.29 1.98 10.57
N SER A 213 -3.30 1.88 11.45
CA SER A 213 -2.37 0.74 11.54
C SER A 213 -1.58 0.49 10.24
N GLU A 214 -1.37 1.53 9.43
CA GLU A 214 -0.70 1.44 8.13
C GLU A 214 0.82 1.72 8.24
N LEU A 215 1.39 1.85 9.44
CA LEU A 215 2.84 2.02 9.64
C LEU A 215 3.67 0.79 9.26
N GLY A 216 3.02 -0.31 8.89
CA GLY A 216 3.64 -1.57 8.54
C GLY A 216 3.23 -2.65 9.52
N CYS A 217 2.95 -3.84 9.00
CA CYS A 217 2.90 -5.04 9.81
C CYS A 217 4.33 -5.38 10.28
N CYS A 218 4.72 -4.86 11.44
CA CYS A 218 5.60 -5.62 12.31
C CYS A 218 4.83 -6.84 12.80
N VAL A 219 4.65 -7.86 11.94
CA VAL A 219 4.46 -9.21 12.46
C VAL A 219 5.81 -9.57 13.08
N LYS A 220 6.06 -9.08 14.29
CA LYS A 220 6.97 -9.78 15.17
C LYS A 220 6.25 -11.06 15.52
N GLU A 221 6.78 -12.18 15.06
CA GLU A 221 6.66 -13.38 15.87
C GLU A 221 7.16 -12.95 17.26
N ASP A 222 6.33 -13.10 18.29
CA ASP A 222 6.80 -12.95 19.66
C ASP A 222 7.95 -13.96 19.82
N ASN A 223 9.19 -13.49 19.64
CA ASN A 223 10.39 -14.28 19.79
C ASN A 223 10.62 -14.50 21.29
N LEU A 224 9.73 -15.29 21.90
CA LEU A 224 9.83 -15.74 23.28
C LEU A 224 11.18 -16.43 23.45
N ILE A 225 12.08 -15.78 24.18
CA ILE A 225 13.36 -16.37 24.56
C ILE A 225 13.07 -17.53 25.53
N ARG A 226 13.13 -18.76 25.01
CA ARG A 226 13.06 -19.97 25.84
C ARG A 226 14.45 -20.28 26.36
N LEU A 227 14.57 -20.45 27.68
CA LEU A 227 15.81 -20.89 28.32
C LEU A 227 16.12 -22.33 27.92
N SER A 228 17.39 -22.60 27.62
CA SER A 228 17.89 -23.96 27.40
C SER A 228 18.01 -24.71 28.73
N GLU A 229 18.05 -26.05 28.67
CA GLU A 229 18.25 -26.89 29.85
C GLU A 229 19.56 -26.57 30.59
N GLU A 230 20.59 -26.17 29.85
CA GLU A 230 21.89 -25.79 30.40
C GLU A 230 21.84 -24.44 31.15
N GLU A 231 21.16 -23.43 30.61
CA GLU A 231 20.95 -22.14 31.27
C GLU A 231 20.08 -22.29 32.54
N LEU A 232 19.08 -23.17 32.50
CA LEU A 232 18.24 -23.50 33.66
C LEU A 232 19.06 -24.20 34.75
N LYS A 233 19.89 -25.18 34.37
CA LYS A 233 20.76 -25.92 35.29
C LYS A 233 21.82 -25.02 35.94
N ASN A 234 22.43 -24.15 35.14
CA ASN A 234 23.48 -23.23 35.58
C ASN A 234 22.94 -21.94 36.24
N LYS A 235 21.60 -21.75 36.23
CA LYS A 235 20.90 -20.55 36.73
C LYS A 235 21.49 -19.25 36.18
N LYS A 236 21.97 -19.28 34.93
CA LYS A 236 22.64 -18.15 34.28
C LYS A 236 22.16 -18.03 32.85
N PHE A 237 21.70 -16.83 32.51
CA PHE A 237 21.31 -16.42 31.17
C PHE A 237 22.02 -15.11 30.85
N SER A 238 22.61 -15.02 29.65
CA SER A 238 23.20 -13.78 29.13
C SER A 238 22.82 -13.62 27.67
N LEU A 239 22.40 -12.41 27.32
CA LEU A 239 22.11 -12.00 25.95
C LEU A 239 22.72 -10.62 25.76
N GLU A 240 23.70 -10.51 24.87
CA GLU A 240 24.42 -9.27 24.60
C GLU A 240 24.12 -8.81 23.19
N TYR A 241 23.98 -7.51 22.96
CA TYR A 241 23.76 -6.96 21.62
C TYR A 241 24.92 -6.07 21.20
N ASN A 242 25.48 -6.35 20.03
CA ASN A 242 26.50 -5.56 19.38
C ASN A 242 25.87 -4.66 18.30
N CYS A 243 25.74 -3.37 18.60
CA CYS A 243 25.13 -2.40 17.71
C CYS A 243 25.90 -2.19 16.40
N ALA A 244 27.23 -2.22 16.45
CA ALA A 244 28.07 -2.02 15.26
C ALA A 244 27.86 -3.14 14.24
N ARG A 245 27.80 -4.40 14.70
CA ARG A 245 27.66 -5.59 13.85
C ARG A 245 26.23 -6.02 13.60
N ASP A 246 25.27 -5.39 14.28
CA ASP A 246 23.86 -5.78 14.28
C ASP A 246 23.61 -7.25 14.66
N LEU A 247 24.23 -7.68 15.78
CA LEU A 247 24.23 -9.07 16.24
C LEU A 247 23.95 -9.18 17.74
N TYR A 248 23.07 -10.10 18.11
CA TYR A 248 22.95 -10.63 19.45
C TYR A 248 23.87 -11.84 19.65
N THR A 249 24.48 -11.95 20.82
CA THR A 249 25.30 -13.09 21.23
C THR A 249 24.65 -13.75 22.45
N ARG A 250 24.41 -15.06 22.35
CA ARG A 250 23.87 -15.91 23.43
C ARG A 250 24.67 -17.21 23.49
N GLY A 251 25.47 -17.38 24.54
CA GLY A 251 26.41 -18.50 24.63
C GLY A 251 27.42 -18.47 23.48
N CYS A 252 27.48 -19.54 22.68
CA CYS A 252 28.33 -19.63 21.48
C CYS A 252 27.61 -19.26 20.17
N GLY A 253 26.35 -18.83 20.23
CA GLY A 253 25.53 -18.52 19.06
C GLY A 253 25.41 -17.02 18.78
N ASP A 254 25.48 -16.66 17.50
CA ASP A 254 25.23 -15.31 17.00
C ASP A 254 23.87 -15.25 16.27
N ILE A 255 23.07 -14.21 16.57
CA ILE A 255 21.72 -14.01 16.04
C ILE A 255 21.63 -12.60 15.45
N LYS A 256 21.28 -12.48 14.18
CA LYS A 256 21.32 -11.20 13.45
C LYS A 256 20.05 -10.35 13.68
N GLY A 257 20.26 -9.03 13.71
CA GLY A 257 19.20 -8.03 13.64
C GLY A 257 18.72 -7.55 15.00
N TRP A 258 18.83 -6.24 15.26
CA TRP A 258 18.28 -5.55 16.44
C TRP A 258 16.81 -5.88 16.70
N SER A 259 16.00 -5.92 15.63
CA SER A 259 14.56 -6.13 15.73
C SER A 259 14.17 -7.54 16.19
N THR A 260 15.13 -8.46 16.29
CA THR A 260 14.89 -9.88 16.58
C THR A 260 14.45 -10.12 18.02
N TYR A 261 15.06 -9.45 19.01
CA TYR A 261 14.71 -9.62 20.44
C TYR A 261 14.28 -8.32 21.14
N ALA A 262 14.70 -7.15 20.67
CA ALA A 262 14.27 -5.90 21.28
C ALA A 262 12.75 -5.78 21.20
N ASN A 263 12.02 -5.67 22.31
CA ASN A 263 10.58 -5.49 22.29
C ASN A 263 10.24 -4.02 22.04
N PHE A 264 9.36 -3.72 21.08
CA PHE A 264 8.97 -2.33 20.78
C PHE A 264 7.73 -1.96 21.60
N SER A 265 7.88 -1.82 22.91
CA SER A 265 7.01 -0.93 23.68
C SER A 265 7.50 0.52 23.64
N GLY A 266 8.77 0.73 23.27
CA GLY A 266 9.44 2.03 23.27
C GLY A 266 9.84 2.58 21.90
N GLN A 267 10.08 3.89 21.86
CA GLN A 267 10.43 4.68 20.70
C GLN A 267 11.93 4.62 20.36
N ILE A 268 12.54 3.43 20.33
CA ILE A 268 13.98 3.23 20.09
C ILE A 268 14.25 2.61 18.73
N GLN A 269 15.31 3.03 18.05
CA GLN A 269 15.77 2.51 16.77
C GLN A 269 17.30 2.37 16.73
N ARG A 270 17.79 1.42 15.92
CA ARG A 270 19.20 1.41 15.47
C ARG A 270 19.31 2.31 14.26
N LYS A 271 20.18 3.32 14.31
CA LYS A 271 20.50 4.18 13.18
C LYS A 271 21.90 3.86 12.69
N GLU A 272 22.04 3.73 11.38
CA GLU A 272 23.31 3.51 10.69
C GLU A 272 23.60 4.71 9.80
N GLU A 273 24.75 5.32 10.02
CA GLU A 273 25.22 6.48 9.27
C GLU A 273 26.43 6.06 8.42
N ASN A 274 26.16 5.80 7.15
CA ASN A 274 27.16 5.32 6.21
C ASN A 274 28.30 6.33 5.99
N ASP A 275 27.97 7.62 5.97
CA ASP A 275 28.94 8.71 5.76
C ASP A 275 29.98 8.76 6.89
N TRP A 276 29.57 8.41 8.11
CA TRP A 276 30.40 8.46 9.31
C TRP A 276 30.91 7.09 9.74
N LYS A 277 30.49 6.01 9.05
CA LYS A 277 30.76 4.61 9.40
C LYS A 277 30.40 4.30 10.86
N MET A 278 29.27 4.82 11.32
CA MET A 278 28.80 4.66 12.70
C MET A 278 27.44 3.98 12.73
N ALA A 279 27.22 3.15 13.73
CA ALA A 279 25.91 2.61 14.08
C ALA A 279 25.68 2.80 15.57
N TYR A 280 24.49 3.29 15.92
CA TYR A 280 24.13 3.57 17.31
C TYR A 280 22.64 3.33 17.56
N ILE A 281 22.31 3.11 18.83
CA ILE A 281 20.93 2.99 19.28
C ILE A 281 20.49 4.38 19.75
N CYS A 282 19.41 4.89 19.19
CA CYS A 282 18.86 6.17 19.57
C CYS A 282 17.34 6.11 19.67
N ARG A 283 16.77 7.12 20.32
CA ARG A 283 15.35 7.36 20.26
C ARG A 283 14.95 7.76 18.83
N LYS A 284 13.70 7.50 18.46
CA LYS A 284 13.08 8.09 17.28
C LYS A 284 12.98 9.60 17.45
N GLU A 285 13.17 10.31 16.35
CA GLU A 285 13.18 11.76 16.32
C GLU A 285 11.80 12.31 16.73
N GLY A 286 11.80 13.28 17.67
CA GLY A 286 10.58 13.91 18.20
C GLY A 286 10.02 13.31 19.49
N GLU A 287 10.60 12.23 20.01
CA GLU A 287 10.07 11.54 21.20
C GLU A 287 10.80 11.98 22.48
N THR A 288 10.08 12.12 23.59
CA THR A 288 10.63 12.61 24.88
C THR A 288 11.13 11.50 25.79
N GLU A 289 10.70 10.25 25.56
CA GLU A 289 11.07 9.08 26.37
C GLU A 289 11.24 7.84 25.48
N ALA A 290 12.03 6.87 25.96
CA ALA A 290 12.24 5.60 25.27
C ALA A 290 12.76 4.55 26.24
N GLU A 291 12.27 3.32 26.09
CA GLU A 291 12.68 2.16 26.88
C GLU A 291 12.98 0.98 25.96
N VAL A 292 13.98 0.17 26.32
CA VAL A 292 14.23 -1.14 25.71
C VAL A 292 13.57 -2.16 26.63
N GLY A 293 12.49 -2.79 26.17
CA GLY A 293 11.83 -3.91 26.84
C GLY A 293 12.27 -5.27 26.32
#